data_AF-M1NSK1-F1
#
_entry.id   AF-M1NSK1-F1
#
_cell.length_a   1.000
_cell.length_b   1.000
_cell.length_c   1.000
_cell.angle_alpha   90.00
_cell.angle_beta   90.00
_cell.angle_gamma   90.00
#
_symmetry.space_group_name_H-M   'P 1'
#
loop_
_entity.id
_entity.type
_entity.pdbx_description
1 polymer ?
#
loop_
_entity_poly.entity_id
_entity_poly.type
_entity_poly.pdbx_seq_one_letter_code
_entity_poly.pdbx_strand_id
1 'polypeptide(L)'
;MTGPTDFFGSADAHDRQQAVLLDTQVPLDAGMLYFDARLCEHQPTLEVRVADVSLEAEHAAVIATMIRALAEAAARAWQAGVPSPRTPTSAIRAWSWQASCYGIEEQLIDPATGTPAPAADVVAGLLDNLRPVLAEYGEDTAVESVGEDILRGGSGARRQRETYALRHDLRDVVSFALETTHRDGPAGSTRRE
;
A
#
# COMPACT_ATOMS: atom_id res chain seq x y z
N MET A 1 -9.61 -11.08 -7.33
CA MET A 1 -9.84 -10.50 -5.99
C MET A 1 -11.17 -9.77 -5.98
N THR A 2 -11.90 -9.82 -4.87
CA THR A 2 -13.13 -9.04 -4.70
C THR A 2 -12.81 -7.55 -4.58
N GLY A 3 -11.66 -7.16 -4.04
CA GLY A 3 -11.16 -5.77 -4.09
C GLY A 3 -11.68 -4.91 -2.94
N PRO A 4 -11.91 -3.60 -3.16
CA PRO A 4 -12.41 -2.72 -2.11
C PRO A 4 -13.85 -3.07 -1.73
N THR A 5 -14.23 -2.72 -0.50
CA THR A 5 -15.54 -3.02 0.07
C THR A 5 -16.42 -1.79 0.18
N ASP A 6 -17.73 -2.01 0.16
CA ASP A 6 -18.70 -0.96 0.49
C ASP A 6 -18.60 -0.54 1.96
N PHE A 7 -19.17 0.62 2.26
CA PHE A 7 -19.23 1.16 3.61
C PHE A 7 -20.11 0.27 4.51
N PHE A 8 -19.49 -0.35 5.52
CA PHE A 8 -20.19 -1.22 6.48
C PHE A 8 -21.02 -0.46 7.52
N GLY A 9 -20.52 0.69 7.99
CA GLY A 9 -21.16 1.50 9.04
C GLY A 9 -21.11 0.96 10.47
N SER A 10 -20.90 -0.35 10.67
CA SER A 10 -20.70 -0.97 11.99
C SER A 10 -19.95 -2.30 11.87
N ALA A 11 -19.36 -2.78 12.96
CA ALA A 11 -18.74 -4.10 13.03
C ALA A 11 -19.76 -5.22 12.73
N ASP A 12 -20.96 -5.17 13.33
CA ASP A 12 -22.02 -6.15 13.07
C ASP A 12 -22.48 -6.18 11.61
N ALA A 13 -22.43 -5.05 10.90
CA ALA A 13 -22.73 -5.01 9.47
C ALA A 13 -21.60 -5.63 8.63
N HIS A 14 -20.34 -5.41 9.01
CA HIS A 14 -19.18 -6.09 8.42
C HIS A 14 -19.31 -7.62 8.57
N ASP A 15 -19.57 -8.10 9.79
CA ASP A 15 -19.64 -9.54 10.08
C ASP A 15 -20.81 -10.20 9.33
N ARG A 16 -21.97 -9.53 9.27
CA ARG A 16 -23.11 -9.99 8.46
C ARG A 16 -22.78 -10.06 6.97
N GLN A 17 -22.05 -9.09 6.44
CA GLN A 17 -21.65 -9.11 5.03
C GLN A 17 -20.69 -10.25 4.74
N GLN A 18 -19.74 -10.54 5.64
CA GLN A 18 -18.86 -11.71 5.51
C GLN A 18 -19.66 -13.02 5.52
N ALA A 19 -20.59 -13.17 6.47
CA ALA A 19 -21.45 -14.35 6.57
C ALA A 19 -22.27 -14.57 5.28
N VAL A 20 -22.89 -13.51 4.74
CA VAL A 20 -23.64 -13.58 3.47
C VAL A 20 -22.76 -14.06 2.33
N LEU A 21 -21.51 -13.61 2.23
CA LEU A 21 -20.59 -14.06 1.19
C LEU A 21 -20.18 -15.52 1.36
N LEU A 22 -19.91 -15.95 2.60
CA LEU A 22 -19.56 -17.34 2.91
C LEU A 22 -20.72 -18.31 2.65
N ASP A 23 -21.95 -17.89 2.94
CA ASP A 23 -23.16 -18.69 2.68
C ASP A 23 -23.38 -18.98 1.18
N THR A 24 -22.81 -18.16 0.28
CA THR A 24 -22.84 -18.44 -1.16
C THR A 24 -21.96 -19.62 -1.58
N GLN A 25 -21.05 -20.07 -0.71
CA GLN A 25 -20.02 -21.07 -0.97
C GLN A 25 -19.07 -20.71 -2.13
N VAL A 26 -19.06 -19.46 -2.59
CA VAL A 26 -18.08 -18.96 -3.57
C VAL A 26 -16.69 -18.83 -2.91
N PRO A 27 -16.51 -18.10 -1.80
CA PRO A 27 -15.37 -18.31 -0.92
C PRO A 27 -15.58 -19.58 -0.10
N LEU A 28 -14.56 -20.44 -0.01
CA LEU A 28 -14.64 -21.68 0.77
C LEU A 28 -14.48 -21.44 2.28
N ASP A 29 -13.81 -20.36 2.66
CA ASP A 29 -13.55 -19.94 4.03
C ASP A 29 -13.33 -18.42 4.10
N ALA A 30 -13.27 -17.88 5.33
CA ALA A 30 -13.00 -16.45 5.56
C ALA A 30 -11.63 -16.00 5.04
N GLY A 31 -10.67 -16.93 4.97
CA GLY A 31 -9.36 -16.73 4.35
C GLY A 31 -9.44 -16.39 2.87
N MET A 32 -10.45 -16.90 2.16
CA MET A 32 -10.74 -16.62 0.74
C MET A 32 -11.56 -15.35 0.48
N LEU A 33 -11.87 -14.56 1.52
CA LEU A 33 -12.41 -13.22 1.34
C LEU A 33 -11.29 -12.26 0.90
N TYR A 34 -11.17 -12.08 -0.42
CA TYR A 34 -10.14 -11.27 -1.06
C TYR A 34 -10.44 -9.75 -1.05
N PHE A 35 -10.71 -9.21 0.14
CA PHE A 35 -10.81 -7.78 0.36
C PHE A 35 -9.42 -7.13 0.39
N ASP A 36 -9.34 -5.88 -0.10
CA ASP A 36 -8.10 -5.08 -0.09
C ASP A 36 -7.59 -4.82 1.33
N ALA A 37 -8.51 -4.68 2.29
CA ALA A 37 -8.23 -4.65 3.72
C ALA A 37 -9.29 -5.46 4.49
N ARG A 38 -8.89 -6.19 5.54
CA ARG A 38 -9.79 -7.00 6.36
C ARG A 38 -9.30 -7.13 7.79
N LEU A 39 -10.21 -7.46 8.70
CA LEU A 39 -9.83 -7.88 10.05
C LEU A 39 -9.21 -9.28 10.01
N CYS A 40 -8.09 -9.47 10.71
CA CYS A 40 -7.50 -10.80 10.89
C CYS A 40 -8.40 -11.64 11.81
N GLU A 41 -8.60 -12.92 11.45
CA GLU A 41 -9.45 -13.84 12.23
C GLU A 41 -8.78 -14.28 13.54
N HIS A 42 -7.45 -14.38 13.55
CA HIS A 42 -6.69 -14.98 14.66
C HIS A 42 -5.84 -13.96 15.42
N GLN A 43 -5.76 -12.73 14.93
CA GLN A 43 -5.01 -11.64 15.57
C GLN A 43 -5.89 -10.39 15.61
N PRO A 44 -5.79 -9.55 16.66
CA PRO A 44 -6.56 -8.31 16.75
C PRO A 44 -5.94 -7.21 15.87
N THR A 45 -5.79 -7.48 14.57
CA THR A 45 -5.07 -6.64 13.62
C THR A 45 -5.89 -6.40 12.35
N LEU A 46 -5.58 -5.30 11.67
CA LEU A 46 -6.05 -5.01 10.32
C LEU A 46 -5.00 -5.52 9.31
N GLU A 47 -5.41 -6.41 8.41
CA GLU A 47 -4.60 -6.90 7.30
C GLU A 47 -4.85 -6.04 6.06
N VAL A 48 -3.84 -5.31 5.59
CA VAL A 48 -3.87 -4.57 4.31
C VAL A 48 -3.10 -5.34 3.26
N ARG A 49 -3.74 -5.62 2.11
CA ARG A 49 -3.30 -6.63 1.14
C ARG A 49 -3.14 -6.08 -0.28
N VAL A 50 -2.97 -4.76 -0.41
CA VAL A 50 -2.85 -4.07 -1.70
C VAL A 50 -1.42 -3.96 -2.22
N ALA A 51 -0.43 -4.18 -1.35
CA ALA A 51 0.98 -3.98 -1.69
C ALA A 51 1.59 -5.23 -2.37
N ASP A 52 2.35 -4.99 -3.43
CA ASP A 52 3.24 -5.98 -4.02
C ASP A 52 4.52 -6.15 -3.17
N VAL A 53 5.27 -7.22 -3.43
CA VAL A 53 6.59 -7.41 -2.83
C VAL A 53 7.56 -6.35 -3.35
N SER A 54 8.17 -5.59 -2.42
CA SER A 54 9.17 -4.57 -2.75
C SER A 54 10.53 -5.19 -3.04
N LEU A 55 11.29 -4.60 -3.97
CA LEU A 55 12.67 -5.02 -4.27
C LEU A 55 13.64 -4.68 -3.13
N GLU A 56 13.38 -3.59 -2.42
CA GLU A 56 14.21 -3.05 -1.32
C GLU A 56 13.44 -3.19 0.00
N ALA A 57 14.14 -3.61 1.06
CA ALA A 57 13.52 -3.84 2.37
C ALA A 57 13.02 -2.53 2.99
N GLU A 58 13.75 -1.42 2.75
CA GLU A 58 13.38 -0.09 3.21
C GLU A 58 12.04 0.38 2.65
N HIS A 59 11.76 0.07 1.38
CA HIS A 59 10.47 0.38 0.75
C HIS A 59 9.33 -0.39 1.42
N ALA A 60 9.53 -1.69 1.68
CA ALA A 60 8.54 -2.50 2.39
C ALA A 60 8.28 -1.97 3.81
N ALA A 61 9.34 -1.58 4.53
CA ALA A 61 9.23 -1.00 5.87
C ALA A 61 8.44 0.32 5.85
N VAL A 62 8.75 1.23 4.92
CA VAL A 62 8.04 2.51 4.80
C VAL A 62 6.59 2.33 4.38
N ILE A 63 6.27 1.40 3.48
CA ILE A 63 4.88 1.05 3.16
C ILE A 63 4.14 0.56 4.40
N ALA A 64 4.74 -0.34 5.19
CA ALA A 64 4.15 -0.83 6.43
C ALA A 64 3.93 0.30 7.46
N THR A 65 4.90 1.21 7.58
CA THR A 65 4.82 2.40 8.44
C THR A 65 3.69 3.33 8.01
N MET A 66 3.56 3.61 6.70
CA MET A 66 2.47 4.43 6.18
C MET A 66 1.10 3.78 6.40
N ILE A 67 0.98 2.47 6.22
CA ILE A 67 -0.26 1.73 6.50
C ILE A 67 -0.65 1.84 7.99
N ARG A 68 0.33 1.66 8.90
CA ARG A 68 0.11 1.85 10.34
C ARG A 68 -0.34 3.28 10.65
N ALA A 69 0.32 4.28 10.07
CA ALA A 69 -0.01 5.69 10.27
C ALA A 69 -1.41 6.03 9.73
N LEU A 70 -1.80 5.47 8.57
CA LEU A 70 -3.16 5.59 8.01
C LEU A 70 -4.21 4.99 8.95
N ALA A 71 -3.96 3.79 9.48
CA ALA A 71 -4.87 3.15 10.42
C ALA A 71 -5.05 3.97 11.71
N GLU A 72 -3.95 4.49 12.26
CA GLU A 72 -3.97 5.35 13.44
C GLU A 72 -4.70 6.68 13.17
N ALA A 73 -4.41 7.33 12.04
CA ALA A 73 -5.10 8.55 11.62
C ALA A 73 -6.61 8.33 11.47
N ALA A 74 -7.02 7.21 10.85
CA ALA A 74 -8.43 6.83 10.73
C ALA A 74 -9.09 6.55 12.08
N ALA A 75 -8.39 5.88 13.01
CA ALA A 75 -8.88 5.61 14.36
C ALA A 75 -9.08 6.91 15.16
N ARG A 76 -8.12 7.84 15.10
CA ARG A 76 -8.22 9.17 15.72
C ARG A 76 -9.38 9.98 15.15
N ALA A 77 -9.55 9.98 13.82
CA ALA A 77 -10.66 10.65 13.16
C ALA A 77 -12.01 10.10 13.64
N TRP A 78 -12.15 8.77 13.73
CA TRP A 78 -13.35 8.13 14.27
C TRP A 78 -13.61 8.51 15.73
N GLN A 79 -12.60 8.47 16.60
CA GLN A 79 -12.72 8.89 18.01
C GLN A 79 -13.13 10.36 18.16
N ALA A 80 -12.67 11.22 17.24
CA ALA A 80 -13.04 12.63 17.17
C ALA A 80 -14.44 12.87 16.55
N GLY A 81 -15.15 11.82 16.16
CA GLY A 81 -16.48 11.92 15.55
C GLY A 81 -16.46 12.41 14.09
N VAL A 82 -15.30 12.38 13.42
CA VAL A 82 -15.19 12.72 12.00
C VAL A 82 -15.84 11.61 11.19
N PRO A 83 -16.85 11.90 10.35
CA PRO A 83 -17.49 10.88 9.52
C PRO A 83 -16.51 10.28 8.52
N SER A 84 -16.57 8.95 8.35
CA SER A 84 -15.79 8.28 7.30
C SER A 84 -16.23 8.76 5.90
N PRO A 85 -15.31 8.91 4.95
CA PRO A 85 -15.63 9.21 3.56
C PRO A 85 -16.61 8.17 2.99
N ARG A 86 -17.63 8.64 2.26
CA ARG A 86 -18.61 7.77 1.58
C ARG A 86 -18.28 7.60 0.09
N THR A 87 -17.01 7.37 -0.21
CA THR A 87 -16.53 7.14 -1.58
C THR A 87 -17.14 5.83 -2.11
N PRO A 88 -17.85 5.84 -3.25
CA PRO A 88 -18.40 4.61 -3.81
C PRO A 88 -17.30 3.61 -4.17
N THR A 89 -17.53 2.32 -3.89
CA THR A 89 -16.58 1.25 -4.21
C THR A 89 -16.21 1.22 -5.70
N SER A 90 -17.14 1.57 -6.58
CA SER A 90 -16.87 1.69 -8.03
C SER A 90 -15.83 2.77 -8.34
N ALA A 91 -15.83 3.89 -7.61
CA ALA A 91 -14.82 4.93 -7.74
C ALA A 91 -13.47 4.44 -7.22
N ILE A 92 -13.43 3.82 -6.03
CA ILE A 92 -12.19 3.25 -5.47
C ILE A 92 -11.57 2.25 -6.45
N ARG A 93 -12.37 1.35 -7.05
CA ARG A 93 -11.88 0.41 -8.08
C ARG A 93 -11.26 1.12 -9.28
N ALA A 94 -11.88 2.19 -9.77
CA ALA A 94 -11.37 2.95 -10.90
C ALA A 94 -10.03 3.64 -10.54
N TRP A 95 -9.93 4.20 -9.33
CA TRP A 95 -8.72 4.87 -8.85
C TRP A 95 -7.58 3.87 -8.64
N SER A 96 -7.88 2.73 -8.01
CA SER A 96 -6.92 1.62 -7.84
C SER A 96 -6.45 1.08 -9.17
N TRP A 97 -7.35 0.91 -10.16
CA TRP A 97 -6.96 0.47 -11.50
C TRP A 97 -5.99 1.45 -12.17
N GLN A 98 -6.28 2.76 -12.12
CA GLN A 98 -5.39 3.79 -12.65
C GLN A 98 -4.02 3.74 -11.96
N ALA A 99 -4.00 3.65 -10.62
CA ALA A 99 -2.76 3.52 -9.85
C ALA A 99 -1.97 2.24 -10.22
N SER A 100 -2.64 1.11 -10.44
CA SER A 100 -1.98 -0.14 -10.84
C SER A 100 -1.42 -0.09 -12.27
N CYS A 101 -2.04 0.65 -13.18
CA CYS A 101 -1.57 0.77 -14.56
C CYS A 101 -0.36 1.70 -14.69
N TYR A 102 -0.37 2.84 -13.99
CA TYR A 102 0.59 3.93 -14.23
C TYR A 102 1.51 4.21 -13.04
N GLY A 103 1.19 3.69 -11.85
CA GLY A 103 1.94 3.96 -10.63
C GLY A 103 2.11 5.46 -10.40
N ILE A 104 3.35 5.86 -10.11
CA ILE A 104 3.75 7.26 -9.87
C ILE A 104 4.24 7.97 -11.14
N GLU A 105 4.12 7.34 -12.31
CA GLU A 105 4.70 7.86 -13.56
C GLU A 105 3.76 8.83 -14.29
N GLU A 106 2.46 8.83 -13.93
CA GLU A 106 1.45 9.71 -14.51
C GLU A 106 0.60 10.39 -13.42
N GLN A 107 -0.70 10.55 -13.69
CA GLN A 107 -1.65 11.12 -12.76
C GLN A 107 -2.25 10.04 -11.86
N LEU A 108 -2.53 10.41 -10.62
CA LEU A 108 -3.35 9.64 -9.69
C LEU A 108 -4.66 10.38 -9.47
N ILE A 109 -5.68 9.69 -8.97
CA ILE A 109 -6.87 10.39 -8.47
C ILE A 109 -6.58 10.83 -7.04
N ASP A 110 -6.68 12.14 -6.80
CA ASP A 110 -6.57 12.71 -5.46
C ASP A 110 -7.81 12.32 -4.63
N PRO A 111 -7.66 11.58 -3.51
CA PRO A 111 -8.80 11.17 -2.68
C PRO A 111 -9.57 12.34 -2.05
N ALA A 112 -8.96 13.51 -1.91
CA ALA A 112 -9.62 14.69 -1.31
C ALA A 112 -10.59 15.36 -2.29
N THR A 113 -10.25 15.40 -3.59
CA THR A 113 -11.06 16.05 -4.64
C THR A 113 -11.84 15.06 -5.50
N GLY A 114 -11.39 13.80 -5.56
CA GLY A 114 -11.91 12.78 -6.48
C GLY A 114 -11.56 13.03 -7.95
N THR A 115 -10.54 13.86 -8.22
CA THR A 115 -10.14 14.25 -9.58
C THR A 115 -8.67 13.92 -9.87
N PRO A 116 -8.26 13.79 -11.15
CA PRO A 116 -6.87 13.53 -11.50
C PRO A 116 -5.93 14.67 -11.08
N ALA A 117 -4.79 14.31 -10.51
CA ALA A 117 -3.69 15.21 -10.14
C ALA A 117 -2.33 14.52 -10.38
N PRO A 118 -1.22 15.28 -10.53
CA PRO A 118 0.12 14.69 -10.64
C PRO A 118 0.41 13.75 -9.46
N ALA A 119 0.97 12.57 -9.72
CA ALA A 119 1.22 11.58 -8.66
C ALA A 119 2.05 12.13 -7.50
N ALA A 120 3.04 13.00 -7.78
CA ALA A 120 3.85 13.66 -6.77
C ALA A 120 3.00 14.51 -5.81
N ASP A 121 2.01 15.24 -6.33
CA ASP A 121 1.13 16.09 -5.51
C ASP A 121 0.21 15.23 -4.64
N VAL A 122 -0.31 14.13 -5.18
CA VAL A 122 -1.16 13.18 -4.44
C VAL A 122 -0.37 12.50 -3.31
N VAL A 123 0.87 12.09 -3.59
CA VAL A 123 1.77 11.49 -2.58
C VAL A 123 2.15 12.52 -1.51
N ALA A 124 2.46 13.76 -1.90
CA ALA A 124 2.75 14.84 -0.95
C ALA A 124 1.55 15.10 -0.03
N GLY A 125 0.33 15.16 -0.58
CA GLY A 125 -0.90 15.31 0.21
C GLY A 125 -1.13 14.15 1.19
N LEU A 126 -0.81 12.91 0.79
CA LEU A 126 -0.83 11.75 1.68
C LEU A 126 0.20 11.90 2.81
N LEU A 127 1.44 12.26 2.51
CA LEU A 127 2.49 12.44 3.52
C LEU A 127 2.13 13.54 4.52
N ASP A 128 1.56 14.65 4.05
CA ASP A 128 1.10 15.74 4.92
C ASP A 128 -0.06 15.30 5.82
N ASN A 129 -0.96 14.45 5.32
CA ASN A 129 -2.02 13.85 6.14
C ASN A 129 -1.46 12.95 7.25
N LEU A 130 -0.39 12.21 6.96
CA LEU A 130 0.24 11.28 7.91
C LEU A 130 1.24 11.94 8.87
N ARG A 131 1.75 13.13 8.52
CA ARG A 131 2.77 13.88 9.28
C ARG A 131 2.48 13.96 10.78
N PRO A 132 1.25 14.27 11.25
CA PRO A 132 0.99 14.33 12.70
C PRO A 132 1.24 13.00 13.43
N VAL A 133 0.89 11.87 12.79
CA VAL A 133 1.13 10.54 13.36
C VAL A 133 2.60 10.19 13.23
N LEU A 134 3.21 10.35 12.06
CA LEU A 134 4.62 9.99 11.84
C LEU A 134 5.58 10.76 12.76
N ALA A 135 5.34 12.06 12.97
CA ALA A 135 6.16 12.89 13.85
C ALA A 135 6.07 12.44 15.32
N GLU A 136 4.90 11.98 15.78
CA GLU A 136 4.73 11.46 17.15
C GLU A 136 5.57 10.20 17.40
N TYR A 137 5.74 9.36 16.37
CA TYR A 137 6.56 8.15 16.45
C TYR A 137 8.02 8.38 16.02
N GLY A 138 8.39 9.58 15.57
CA GLY A 138 9.74 9.90 15.09
C GLY A 138 10.11 9.23 13.76
N GLU A 139 9.13 8.98 12.90
CA GLU A 139 9.27 8.23 11.65
C GLU A 139 9.15 9.10 10.39
N ASP A 140 8.83 10.38 10.56
CA ASP A 140 8.59 11.34 9.48
C ASP A 140 9.77 11.44 8.50
N THR A 141 10.99 11.59 9.02
CA THR A 141 12.19 11.75 8.20
C THR A 141 12.46 10.52 7.34
N ALA A 142 12.27 9.31 7.89
CA ALA A 142 12.51 8.07 7.16
C ALA A 142 11.48 7.86 6.04
N VAL A 143 10.20 8.14 6.33
CA VAL A 143 9.12 8.01 5.36
C VAL A 143 9.26 9.04 4.24
N GLU A 144 9.57 10.31 4.57
CA GLU A 144 9.77 11.36 3.57
C GLU A 144 10.96 11.06 2.66
N SER A 145 12.11 10.66 3.21
CA SER A 145 13.31 10.32 2.43
C SER A 145 13.01 9.21 1.40
N VAL A 146 12.41 8.10 1.84
CA VAL A 146 12.10 6.98 0.94
C VAL A 146 11.02 7.35 -0.07
N GLY A 147 10.02 8.17 0.33
CA GLY A 147 9.01 8.69 -0.59
C GLY A 147 9.62 9.53 -1.71
N GLU A 148 10.53 10.44 -1.37
CA GLU A 148 11.27 11.24 -2.36
C GLU A 148 12.17 10.37 -3.25
N ASP A 149 12.83 9.36 -2.68
CA ASP A 149 13.68 8.44 -3.42
C ASP A 149 12.89 7.61 -4.44
N ILE A 150 11.68 7.16 -4.10
CA ILE A 150 10.78 6.48 -5.02
C ILE A 150 10.32 7.42 -6.13
N LEU A 151 9.92 8.67 -5.80
CA LEU A 151 9.49 9.66 -6.79
C LEU A 151 10.62 10.04 -7.77
N ARG A 152 11.85 10.15 -7.28
CA ARG A 152 13.02 10.55 -8.08
C ARG A 152 13.63 9.40 -8.86
N GLY A 153 13.79 8.24 -8.20
CA GLY A 153 14.43 7.03 -8.74
C GLY A 153 13.50 6.13 -9.54
N GLY A 154 12.19 6.37 -9.45
CA GLY A 154 11.17 5.61 -10.14
C GLY A 154 10.75 4.32 -9.43
N SER A 155 9.54 3.86 -9.80
CA SER A 155 8.95 2.64 -9.24
C SER A 155 9.80 1.39 -9.53
N GLY A 156 9.61 0.32 -8.75
CA GLY A 156 10.22 -0.98 -9.05
C GLY A 156 9.85 -1.49 -10.44
N ALA A 157 8.60 -1.26 -10.87
CA ALA A 157 8.13 -1.61 -12.21
C ALA A 157 8.87 -0.84 -13.30
N ARG A 158 9.10 0.47 -13.12
CA ARG A 158 9.90 1.29 -14.05
C ARG A 158 11.33 0.74 -14.17
N ARG A 159 12.00 0.50 -13.05
CA ARG A 159 13.38 0.00 -13.03
C ARG A 159 13.52 -1.38 -13.68
N GLN A 160 12.53 -2.26 -13.49
CA GLN A 160 12.47 -3.56 -14.17
C GLN A 160 12.27 -3.41 -15.68
N ARG A 161 11.39 -2.51 -16.14
CA ARG A 161 11.19 -2.23 -17.57
C ARG A 161 12.43 -1.63 -18.22
N GLU A 162 13.10 -0.69 -17.55
CA GLU A 162 14.36 -0.09 -18.01
C GLU A 162 15.45 -1.17 -18.13
N THR A 163 15.57 -2.07 -17.15
CA THR A 163 16.51 -3.22 -17.20
C THR A 163 16.21 -4.12 -18.39
N TYR A 164 14.95 -4.50 -18.59
CA TYR A 164 14.54 -5.32 -19.73
C TYR A 164 14.83 -4.63 -21.08
N ALA A 165 14.62 -3.32 -21.19
CA ALA A 165 14.79 -2.58 -22.43
C ALA A 165 16.24 -2.54 -22.94
N LEU A 166 17.23 -2.78 -22.08
CA LEU A 166 18.65 -2.77 -22.49
C LEU A 166 19.00 -3.92 -23.45
N ARG A 167 18.43 -5.11 -23.20
CA ARG A 167 18.81 -6.35 -23.92
C ARG A 167 17.65 -7.25 -24.31
N HIS A 168 16.43 -6.91 -23.88
CA HIS A 168 15.22 -7.71 -24.03
C HIS A 168 15.35 -9.13 -23.48
N ASP A 169 16.07 -9.27 -22.35
CA ASP A 169 16.26 -10.54 -21.66
C ASP A 169 15.63 -10.49 -20.27
N LEU A 170 14.65 -11.37 -20.01
CA LEU A 170 13.99 -11.45 -18.70
C LEU A 170 14.94 -11.91 -17.59
N ARG A 171 16.03 -12.62 -17.94
CA ARG A 171 17.04 -13.04 -16.96
C ARG A 171 17.75 -11.84 -16.35
N ASP A 172 17.96 -10.77 -17.11
CA ASP A 172 18.58 -9.54 -16.61
C ASP A 172 17.68 -8.87 -15.55
N VAL A 173 16.35 -8.94 -15.71
CA VAL A 173 15.38 -8.42 -14.72
C VAL A 173 15.44 -9.24 -13.43
N VAL A 174 15.53 -10.56 -13.53
CA VAL A 174 15.65 -11.45 -12.36
C VAL A 174 16.98 -11.21 -11.64
N SER A 175 18.09 -11.12 -12.37
CA SER A 175 19.40 -10.78 -11.80
C SER A 175 19.37 -9.43 -11.10
N PHE A 176 18.80 -8.39 -11.73
CA PHE A 176 18.62 -7.08 -11.12
C PHE A 176 17.79 -7.14 -9.82
N ALA A 177 16.70 -7.92 -9.80
CA ALA A 177 15.88 -8.08 -8.61
C ALA A 177 16.67 -8.76 -7.48
N LEU A 178 17.39 -9.86 -7.78
CA LEU A 178 18.23 -10.55 -6.81
C LEU A 178 19.33 -9.65 -6.24
N GLU A 179 20.04 -8.93 -7.11
CA GLU A 179 21.11 -8.02 -6.70
C GLU A 179 20.59 -6.88 -5.84
N THR A 180 19.44 -6.30 -6.19
CA THR A 180 18.80 -5.22 -5.42
C THR A 180 18.37 -5.73 -4.04
N THR A 181 17.67 -6.86 -3.98
CA THR A 181 17.17 -7.42 -2.71
C THR A 181 18.30 -7.89 -1.78
N HIS A 182 19.45 -8.30 -2.30
CA HIS A 182 20.60 -8.73 -1.49
C HIS A 182 21.60 -7.62 -1.15
N ARG A 183 21.44 -6.40 -1.70
CA ARG A 183 22.35 -5.27 -1.46
C ARG A 183 22.37 -4.83 0.02
N ASP A 184 21.26 -5.05 0.73
CA ASP A 184 21.06 -4.66 2.13
C ASP A 184 21.20 -5.83 3.14
N GLY A 185 21.76 -6.97 2.70
CA GLY A 185 22.16 -8.03 3.63
C GLY A 185 23.24 -7.53 4.61
N PRO A 186 23.30 -8.01 5.87
CA PRO A 186 24.27 -7.51 6.83
C PRO A 186 25.67 -7.63 6.24
N ALA A 187 26.37 -6.49 6.13
CA ALA A 187 27.74 -6.43 5.68
C ALA A 187 28.54 -7.52 6.39
N GLY A 188 29.08 -8.46 5.60
CA GLY A 188 29.73 -9.65 6.12
C GLY A 188 30.67 -9.29 7.27
N SER A 189 30.43 -9.91 8.43
CA SER A 189 31.38 -9.87 9.53
C SER A 189 32.69 -10.40 8.99
N THR A 190 33.66 -9.50 8.85
CA THR A 190 35.04 -9.86 8.59
C THR A 190 35.48 -10.67 9.80
N ARG A 191 35.50 -12.00 9.62
CA ARG A 191 36.03 -12.97 10.56
C ARG A 191 37.53 -12.65 10.67
N ARG A 192 37.93 -11.93 11.73
CA ARG A 192 39.33 -11.78 12.10
C ARG A 192 39.76 -13.07 12.79
N GLU A 193 40.79 -13.68 12.21
CA GLU A 193 41.61 -14.75 12.81
C GLU A 193 42.30 -14.28 14.09
#